data_AF-A0A1X4GBG9-F1
#
_entry.id   AF-A0A1X4GBG9-F1
#
_cell.length_a   1.000
_cell.length_b   1.000
_cell.length_c   1.000
_cell.angle_alpha   90.00
_cell.angle_beta   90.00
_cell.angle_gamma   90.00
#
_symmetry.space_group_name_H-M   'P 1'
#
loop_
_entity.id
_entity.type
_entity.pdbx_description
1 polymer ?
#
loop_
_entity_poly.entity_id
_entity_poly.type
_entity_poly.pdbx_seq_one_letter_code
_entity_poly.pdbx_strand_id
1 'polypeptide(L)'
;MVNMVLTTSDWVHIAFRLILALIIGCMIGFNRQQGGRPAGMRTFMLVSMGAALFVMIPLQAEGDSPYATANALSRTVQGVATGVGFLGAGLILQESPRKSVQPKVRGLTTAACVWTAAGLGAAVGCGLWQMGLIGGVLTLVILSGVKHISQLFKILLGKSSRNDGENSVIISND
;
A
#
# COMPACT_ATOMS: atom_id res chain seq x y z
N MET A 1 -8.67 17.99 24.21
CA MET A 1 -7.30 18.21 24.73
C MET A 1 -6.60 16.85 24.74
N VAL A 2 -5.97 16.46 23.63
CA VAL A 2 -4.50 16.37 23.47
C VAL A 2 -3.77 15.60 24.59
N ASN A 3 -4.42 14.64 25.25
CA ASN A 3 -3.74 13.65 26.11
C ASN A 3 -3.17 12.50 25.26
N MET A 4 -2.35 12.85 24.28
CA MET A 4 -1.57 11.87 23.51
C MET A 4 -0.14 12.37 23.28
N VAL A 5 0.34 13.21 24.21
CA VAL A 5 1.77 13.43 24.40
C VAL A 5 2.30 12.13 24.96
N LEU A 6 3.14 11.46 24.18
CA LEU A 6 3.80 10.22 24.57
C LEU A 6 4.65 10.51 25.79
N THR A 7 4.25 10.01 26.96
CA THR A 7 5.17 9.89 28.08
C THR A 7 6.12 8.74 27.72
N THR A 8 7.43 8.86 27.99
CA THR A 8 8.45 7.82 27.70
C THR A 8 8.14 6.47 28.38
N SER A 9 7.14 6.43 29.28
CA SER A 9 6.63 5.26 30.00
C SER A 9 5.39 4.61 29.36
N ASP A 10 4.81 5.18 28.30
CA ASP A 10 3.56 4.72 27.67
C ASP A 10 3.79 3.62 26.62
N TRP A 11 4.47 2.55 27.03
CA TRP A 11 4.75 1.36 26.20
C TRP A 11 3.50 0.80 25.52
N VAL A 12 2.34 0.89 26.18
CA VAL A 12 1.04 0.43 25.65
C VAL A 12 0.63 1.23 24.41
N HIS A 13 0.80 2.55 24.42
CA HIS A 13 0.44 3.40 23.28
C HIS A 13 1.39 3.18 22.09
N ILE A 14 2.68 3.00 22.37
CA ILE A 14 3.69 2.68 21.34
C ILE A 14 3.35 1.32 20.71
N ALA A 15 3.19 0.29 21.54
CA ALA A 15 2.84 -1.06 21.08
C ALA A 15 1.54 -1.06 20.28
N PHE A 16 0.49 -0.37 20.75
CA PHE A 16 -0.78 -0.27 20.04
C PHE A 16 -0.63 0.33 18.64
N ARG A 17 0.09 1.44 18.50
CA ARG A 17 0.31 2.08 17.19
C ARG A 17 1.14 1.20 16.25
N LEU A 18 2.17 0.53 16.77
CA LEU A 18 2.99 -0.39 15.97
C LEU A 18 2.20 -1.62 15.52
N ILE A 19 1.42 -2.23 16.41
CA ILE A 19 0.54 -3.35 16.09
C ILE A 19 -0.51 -2.92 15.08
N LEU A 20 -1.11 -1.73 15.23
CA LEU A 20 -2.09 -1.23 14.28
C LEU A 20 -1.49 -0.98 12.90
N ALA A 21 -0.29 -0.40 12.82
CA ALA A 21 0.44 -0.25 11.55
C ALA A 21 0.75 -1.62 10.92
N LEU A 22 1.16 -2.60 11.74
CA LEU A 22 1.40 -3.97 11.29
C LEU A 22 0.13 -4.62 10.74
N ILE A 23 -1.02 -4.47 11.40
CA ILE A 23 -2.31 -5.00 10.94
C ILE A 23 -2.72 -4.37 9.60
N ILE A 24 -2.61 -3.04 9.45
CA ILE A 24 -2.93 -2.35 8.20
C ILE A 24 -2.03 -2.86 7.06
N GLY A 25 -0.72 -2.95 7.31
CA GLY A 25 0.23 -3.53 6.36
C GLY A 25 -0.12 -4.99 6.02
N CYS A 26 -0.50 -5.79 7.01
CA CYS A 26 -0.92 -7.18 6.83
C CYS A 26 -2.15 -7.31 5.92
N MET A 27 -3.18 -6.48 6.14
CA MET A 27 -4.40 -6.50 5.32
C MET A 27 -4.12 -6.17 3.85
N ILE A 28 -3.30 -5.14 3.60
CA ILE A 28 -2.89 -4.77 2.23
C ILE A 28 -2.07 -5.90 1.60
N GLY A 29 -1.09 -6.41 2.35
CA GLY A 29 -0.21 -7.47 1.90
C GLY A 29 -0.94 -8.79 1.61
N PHE A 30 -1.97 -9.12 2.39
CA PHE A 30 -2.79 -10.32 2.20
C PHE A 30 -3.52 -10.28 0.85
N ASN A 31 -4.13 -9.13 0.53
CA ASN A 31 -4.77 -8.94 -0.77
C ASN A 31 -3.77 -8.93 -1.94
N ARG A 32 -2.50 -8.58 -1.70
CA ARG A 32 -1.44 -8.69 -2.72
C ARG A 32 -0.92 -10.11 -2.90
N GLN A 33 -0.71 -10.84 -1.81
CA GLN A 33 -0.24 -12.22 -1.83
C GLN A 33 -1.25 -13.16 -2.51
N GLN A 34 -2.55 -13.00 -2.25
CA GLN A 34 -3.61 -13.75 -2.96
C GLN A 34 -3.61 -13.50 -4.47
N GLY A 35 -3.11 -12.36 -4.93
CA GLY A 35 -3.01 -12.02 -6.34
C GLY A 35 -1.74 -12.54 -7.03
N GLY A 36 -0.89 -13.32 -6.34
CA GLY A 36 0.38 -13.81 -6.87
C GLY A 36 1.37 -12.69 -7.20
N ARG A 37 1.30 -11.56 -6.47
CA ARG A 37 2.14 -10.37 -6.68
C ARG A 37 3.53 -10.54 -6.01
N PRO A 38 4.57 -9.82 -6.48
CA PRO A 38 5.97 -10.05 -6.09
C PRO A 38 6.28 -9.67 -4.63
N ALA A 39 5.60 -8.66 -4.08
CA ALA A 39 5.68 -8.34 -2.65
C ALA A 39 4.56 -9.05 -1.89
N GLY A 40 4.96 -9.88 -0.92
CA GLY A 40 4.04 -10.62 -0.04
C GLY A 40 3.74 -9.89 1.27
N MET A 41 2.96 -10.53 2.14
CA MET A 41 2.51 -9.95 3.41
C MET A 41 3.65 -9.41 4.28
N ARG A 42 4.79 -10.12 4.34
CA ARG A 42 5.94 -9.73 5.16
C ARG A 42 6.50 -8.35 4.77
N THR A 43 6.58 -8.07 3.47
CA THR A 43 7.09 -6.79 2.97
C THR A 43 6.20 -5.64 3.41
N PHE A 44 4.88 -5.78 3.27
CA PHE A 44 3.93 -4.74 3.65
C PHE A 44 3.88 -4.50 5.16
N MET A 45 3.94 -5.56 5.96
CA MET A 45 4.01 -5.46 7.43
C MET A 45 5.27 -4.71 7.88
N LEU A 46 6.44 -5.08 7.35
CA LEU A 46 7.71 -4.44 7.70
C LEU A 46 7.78 -2.98 7.26
N VAL A 47 7.31 -2.67 6.05
CA VAL A 47 7.32 -1.30 5.52
C VAL A 47 6.38 -0.38 6.31
N SER A 48 5.17 -0.84 6.62
CA SER A 48 4.21 -0.04 7.38
C SER A 48 4.68 0.17 8.83
N MET A 49 5.12 -0.90 9.50
CA MET A 49 5.66 -0.81 10.86
C MET A 49 6.94 0.04 10.90
N GLY A 50 7.85 -0.13 9.94
CA GLY A 50 9.09 0.65 9.84
C GLY A 50 8.83 2.15 9.64
N ALA A 51 7.87 2.51 8.79
CA ALA A 51 7.45 3.90 8.63
C ALA A 51 6.86 4.47 9.93
N ALA A 52 6.05 3.69 10.65
CA ALA A 52 5.52 4.08 11.96
C ALA A 52 6.65 4.31 12.98
N LEU A 53 7.64 3.41 13.02
CA LEU A 53 8.82 3.56 13.88
C LEU A 53 9.60 4.83 13.56
N PHE A 54 9.88 5.10 12.29
CA PHE A 54 10.65 6.27 11.90
C PHE A 54 10.00 7.56 12.37
N VAL A 55 8.69 7.75 12.17
CA VAL A 55 8.01 8.97 12.62
C VAL A 55 7.85 9.07 14.13
N MET A 56 7.84 7.94 14.86
CA MET A 56 7.80 7.96 16.32
C MET A 56 9.11 8.44 16.95
N ILE A 57 10.25 8.24 16.30
CA ILE A 57 11.57 8.67 16.81
C ILE A 57 11.60 10.18 17.10
N PRO A 58 11.33 11.09 16.14
CA PRO A 58 11.34 12.53 16.41
C PRO A 58 10.18 12.99 17.31
N LEU A 59 9.12 12.19 17.47
CA LEU A 59 8.02 12.48 18.39
C LEU A 59 8.36 12.14 19.85
N GLN A 60 9.25 11.17 20.06
CA GLN A 60 9.72 10.77 21.40
C GLN A 60 11.03 11.45 21.80
N ALA A 61 11.83 11.85 20.82
CA ALA A 61 12.95 12.74 21.07
C ALA A 61 12.38 14.11 21.46
N GLU A 62 12.30 14.37 22.77
CA GLU A 62 11.89 15.67 23.33
C GLU A 62 12.69 16.77 22.62
N GLY A 63 12.01 17.53 21.76
CA GLY A 63 12.60 18.69 21.12
C GLY A 63 12.45 19.90 22.04
N ASP A 64 13.48 20.74 22.14
CA ASP A 64 13.45 21.98 22.92
C ASP A 64 12.30 22.95 22.52
N SER A 65 11.66 22.73 21.35
CA SER A 65 10.47 23.46 20.94
C SER A 65 9.55 22.64 20.03
N PRO A 66 8.22 22.92 20.01
CA PRO A 66 7.28 22.31 19.06
C PRO A 66 7.68 22.49 17.59
N TYR A 67 8.34 23.60 17.27
CA TYR A 67 8.85 23.88 15.92
C TYR A 67 9.98 22.92 15.51
N ALA A 68 10.88 22.59 16.45
CA ALA A 68 11.96 21.62 16.20
C ALA A 68 11.40 20.22 15.93
N THR A 69 10.41 19.78 16.71
CA THR A 69 9.72 18.49 16.51
C THR A 69 9.01 18.42 15.17
N ALA A 70 8.27 19.46 14.78
CA ALA A 70 7.58 19.50 13.48
C ALA A 70 8.55 19.44 12.29
N ASN A 71 9.69 20.14 12.38
CA ASN A 71 10.74 20.09 11.36
C ASN A 71 11.44 18.72 11.31
N ALA A 72 11.73 18.12 12.45
CA ALA A 72 12.30 16.77 12.51
C ALA A 72 11.35 15.75 11.89
N LEU A 73 10.07 15.79 12.25
CA LEU A 73 9.04 14.92 11.69
C LEU A 73 8.92 15.08 10.17
N SER A 74 8.89 16.32 9.68
CA SER A 74 8.78 16.59 8.23
C SER A 74 9.96 16.01 7.45
N ARG A 75 11.19 16.16 7.96
CA ARG A 75 12.40 15.55 7.37
C ARG A 75 12.35 14.03 7.42
N THR A 76 11.87 13.46 8.52
CA THR A 76 11.73 12.01 8.64
C THR A 76 10.71 11.45 7.65
N VAL A 77 9.54 12.09 7.50
CA VAL A 77 8.53 11.69 6.52
C VAL A 77 9.09 11.77 5.10
N GLN A 78 9.82 12.84 4.77
CA GLN A 78 10.49 12.97 3.47
C GLN A 78 11.53 11.85 3.24
N GLY A 79 12.31 11.51 4.27
CA GLY A 79 13.27 10.41 4.25
C GLY A 79 12.61 9.05 4.02
N VAL A 80 11.52 8.75 4.75
CA VAL A 80 10.72 7.52 4.58
C VAL A 80 10.15 7.45 3.16
N ALA A 81 9.54 8.52 2.66
CA ALA A 81 8.98 8.57 1.31
C ALA A 81 10.05 8.30 0.24
N THR A 82 11.24 8.87 0.42
CA THR A 82 12.39 8.67 -0.48
C THR A 82 12.90 7.23 -0.42
N GLY A 83 13.12 6.67 0.77
CA GLY A 83 13.59 5.29 0.95
C GLY A 83 12.62 4.26 0.39
N VAL A 84 11.32 4.46 0.57
CA VAL A 84 10.29 3.59 0.02
C VAL A 84 10.19 3.73 -1.50
N GLY A 85 10.49 4.91 -2.06
CA GLY A 85 10.65 5.10 -3.51
C GLY A 85 11.73 4.18 -4.10
N PHE A 86 12.88 4.04 -3.43
CA PHE A 86 13.92 3.10 -3.84
C PHE A 86 13.47 1.63 -3.77
N LEU A 87 12.74 1.24 -2.73
CA LEU A 87 12.15 -0.10 -2.65
C LEU A 87 11.16 -0.36 -3.79
N GLY A 88 10.34 0.64 -4.13
CA GLY A 88 9.41 0.58 -5.26
C GLY A 88 10.13 0.41 -6.61
N ALA A 89 11.19 1.18 -6.84
CA ALA A 89 12.04 1.01 -8.02
C ALA A 89 12.67 -0.39 -8.09
N GLY A 90 13.18 -0.90 -6.97
CA GLY A 90 13.71 -2.26 -6.86
C GLY A 90 12.67 -3.33 -7.23
N LEU A 91 11.43 -3.18 -6.75
CA LEU A 91 10.31 -4.07 -7.07
C LEU A 91 9.95 -4.09 -8.57
N ILE A 92 9.99 -2.93 -9.22
CA ILE A 92 9.69 -2.81 -10.65
C ILE A 92 10.82 -3.42 -11.50
N LEU A 93 12.07 -3.11 -11.16
CA LEU A 93 13.24 -3.61 -11.88
C LEU A 93 13.41 -5.12 -11.70
N GLN A 94 13.10 -5.66 -10.51
CA GLN A 94 13.16 -7.10 -10.24
C GLN A 94 12.16 -7.90 -11.08
N GLU A 95 10.98 -7.35 -11.40
CA GLU A 95 10.01 -8.04 -12.25
C GLU A 95 10.25 -7.88 -13.76
N SER A 96 11.10 -6.94 -14.19
CA SER A 96 11.44 -6.72 -15.60
C SER A 96 12.49 -7.76 -16.02
N PRO A 97 12.14 -8.82 -16.77
CA PRO A 97 13.09 -9.89 -17.05
C PRO A 97 14.22 -9.36 -17.94
N ARG A 98 15.47 -9.61 -17.55
CA ARG A 98 16.71 -9.24 -18.27
C ARG A 98 16.82 -9.81 -19.70
N LYS A 99 15.83 -10.59 -20.16
CA LYS A 99 15.85 -11.38 -21.41
C LYS A 99 14.74 -11.04 -22.41
N SER A 100 13.88 -10.05 -22.16
CA SER A 100 12.86 -9.65 -23.14
C SER A 100 13.36 -8.48 -24.01
N VAL A 101 13.25 -8.65 -25.34
CA VAL A 101 13.58 -7.65 -26.38
C VAL A 101 12.75 -6.35 -26.21
N GLN A 102 11.69 -6.37 -25.40
CA GLN A 102 10.94 -5.20 -24.96
C GLN A 102 10.90 -5.17 -23.42
N PRO A 103 11.22 -4.04 -22.77
CA PRO A 103 11.11 -3.89 -21.32
C PRO A 103 9.63 -3.87 -20.92
N LYS A 104 9.10 -5.00 -20.45
CA LYS A 104 7.74 -5.07 -19.92
C LYS A 104 7.74 -4.69 -18.46
N VAL A 105 7.38 -3.44 -18.16
CA VAL A 105 7.25 -2.93 -16.79
C VAL A 105 6.14 -3.71 -16.07
N ARG A 106 6.51 -4.52 -15.10
CA ARG A 106 5.59 -5.21 -14.18
C ARG A 106 5.86 -4.69 -12.76
N GLY A 107 4.86 -4.78 -11.89
CA GLY A 107 5.05 -4.44 -10.47
C GLY A 107 4.73 -2.99 -10.09
N LEU A 108 4.35 -2.12 -11.03
CA LEU A 108 3.94 -0.72 -10.77
C LEU A 108 2.89 -0.60 -9.65
N THR A 109 1.82 -1.39 -9.73
CA THR A 109 0.78 -1.39 -8.68
C THR A 109 1.33 -1.88 -7.35
N THR A 110 2.21 -2.89 -7.34
CA THR A 110 2.81 -3.39 -6.10
C THR A 110 3.70 -2.34 -5.47
N ALA A 111 4.52 -1.64 -6.25
CA ALA A 111 5.34 -0.52 -5.79
C ALA A 111 4.47 0.60 -5.21
N ALA A 112 3.39 0.98 -5.90
CA ALA A 112 2.43 1.97 -5.39
C ALA A 112 1.80 1.52 -4.06
N CYS A 113 1.41 0.25 -3.92
CA CYS A 113 0.87 -0.26 -2.66
C CYS A 113 1.90 -0.18 -1.53
N VAL A 114 3.17 -0.51 -1.78
CA VAL A 114 4.22 -0.44 -0.76
C VAL A 114 4.41 1.01 -0.30
N TRP A 115 4.38 1.96 -1.24
CA TRP A 115 4.40 3.39 -0.95
C TRP A 115 3.21 3.82 -0.09
N THR A 116 2.00 3.40 -0.45
CA THR A 116 0.80 3.66 0.35
C THR A 116 0.89 3.06 1.75
N ALA A 117 1.38 1.82 1.89
CA ALA A 117 1.50 1.15 3.19
C ALA A 117 2.49 1.87 4.12
N ALA A 118 3.57 2.44 3.58
CA ALA A 118 4.47 3.29 4.34
C ALA A 118 3.78 4.57 4.82
N GLY A 119 3.05 5.26 3.94
CA GLY A 119 2.29 6.46 4.31
C GLY A 119 1.25 6.20 5.40
N LEU A 120 0.52 5.08 5.31
CA LEU A 120 -0.45 4.68 6.33
C LEU A 120 0.24 4.34 7.66
N GLY A 121 1.38 3.65 7.61
CA GLY A 121 2.19 3.36 8.79
C GLY A 121 2.68 4.63 9.48
N ALA A 122 3.20 5.59 8.70
CA ALA A 122 3.58 6.91 9.21
C ALA A 122 2.40 7.65 9.84
N ALA A 123 1.22 7.65 9.21
CA ALA A 123 0.02 8.28 9.77
C ALA A 123 -0.36 7.68 11.15
N VAL A 124 -0.37 6.34 11.24
CA VAL A 124 -0.62 5.65 12.52
C VAL A 124 0.47 5.96 13.55
N GLY A 125 1.73 6.00 13.14
CA GLY A 125 2.87 6.32 14.01
C GLY A 125 2.75 7.71 14.64
N CYS A 126 2.30 8.70 13.87
CA CYS A 126 1.98 10.05 14.34
C CYS A 126 0.77 10.11 15.30
N GLY A 127 0.08 8.99 15.55
CA GLY A 127 -1.13 8.96 16.36
C GLY A 127 -2.40 9.28 15.58
N LEU A 128 -2.32 9.50 14.26
CA LEU A 128 -3.45 9.74 13.37
C LEU A 128 -4.08 8.40 12.94
N TRP A 129 -4.41 7.56 13.91
CA TRP A 129 -4.87 6.20 13.67
C TRP A 129 -6.18 6.14 12.87
N GLN A 130 -7.07 7.12 13.04
CA GLN A 130 -8.28 7.21 12.20
C GLN A 130 -7.93 7.43 10.72
N MET A 131 -6.94 8.27 10.41
CA MET A 131 -6.48 8.47 9.04
C MET A 131 -5.86 7.20 8.46
N GLY A 132 -5.07 6.49 9.27
CA GLY A 132 -4.51 5.19 8.90
C GLY A 132 -5.59 4.16 8.57
N LEU A 133 -6.63 4.04 9.39
CA LEU A 133 -7.74 3.12 9.16
C LEU A 133 -8.54 3.47 7.90
N ILE A 134 -8.98 4.73 7.76
CA ILE A 134 -9.75 5.17 6.60
C ILE A 134 -8.94 4.97 5.32
N GLY A 135 -7.68 5.38 5.31
CA GLY A 135 -6.79 5.20 4.17
C GLY A 135 -6.52 3.73 3.86
N GLY A 136 -6.39 2.88 4.89
CA GLY A 136 -6.25 1.43 4.73
C GLY A 136 -7.48 0.80 4.08
N VAL A 137 -8.68 1.14 4.54
CA VAL A 137 -9.94 0.66 3.94
C VAL A 137 -10.07 1.13 2.49
N LEU A 138 -9.83 2.41 2.20
CA LEU A 138 -9.86 2.94 0.83
C LEU A 138 -8.84 2.23 -0.06
N THR A 139 -7.64 1.95 0.45
CA THR A 139 -6.62 1.19 -0.26
C THR A 139 -7.14 -0.20 -0.62
N LEU A 140 -7.76 -0.92 0.31
CA LEU A 140 -8.35 -2.23 0.05
C LEU A 140 -9.50 -2.16 -0.97
N VAL A 141 -10.35 -1.13 -0.89
CA VAL A 141 -11.44 -0.90 -1.85
C VAL A 141 -10.88 -0.69 -3.25
N ILE A 142 -9.83 0.12 -3.42
CA ILE A 142 -9.17 0.31 -4.73
C ILE A 142 -8.60 -1.02 -5.24
N LEU A 143 -7.95 -1.78 -4.38
CA LEU A 143 -7.26 -3.01 -4.76
C LEU A 143 -8.21 -4.16 -5.09
N SER A 144 -9.36 -4.25 -4.42
CA SER A 144 -10.37 -5.29 -4.62
C SER A 144 -11.44 -4.88 -5.64
N GLY A 145 -11.89 -3.62 -5.61
CA GLY A 145 -12.93 -3.09 -6.49
C GLY A 145 -12.54 -3.14 -7.97
N VAL A 146 -11.28 -2.80 -8.31
CA VAL A 146 -10.78 -2.90 -9.69
C VAL A 146 -10.76 -4.36 -10.18
N LYS A 147 -10.48 -5.33 -9.30
CA LYS A 147 -10.50 -6.75 -9.64
C LYS A 147 -11.92 -7.19 -10.01
N HIS A 148 -12.93 -6.81 -9.21
CA HIS A 148 -14.34 -7.12 -9.48
C HIS A 148 -14.85 -6.48 -10.77
N ILE A 149 -14.56 -5.19 -11.00
CA ILE A 149 -14.92 -4.51 -12.26
C ILE A 149 -14.35 -5.24 -13.46
N SER A 150 -13.09 -5.68 -13.39
CA SER A 150 -12.44 -6.37 -14.52
C SER A 150 -13.06 -7.72 -14.84
N GLN A 151 -13.57 -8.43 -13.82
CA GLN A 151 -14.25 -9.71 -14.00
C GLN A 151 -15.64 -9.52 -14.60
N LEU A 152 -16.39 -8.52 -14.11
CA LEU A 152 -17.68 -8.13 -14.68
C LEU A 152 -17.55 -7.72 -16.15
N PHE A 153 -16.54 -6.94 -16.49
CA PHE A 153 -16.31 -6.49 -17.86
C PHE A 153 -15.94 -7.65 -18.81
N LYS A 154 -15.13 -8.61 -18.34
CA LYS A 154 -14.83 -9.84 -19.10
C LYS A 154 -16.08 -10.70 -19.36
N ILE A 155 -16.99 -10.79 -18.39
CA ILE A 155 -18.24 -11.54 -18.56
C ILE A 155 -19.16 -10.85 -19.57
N LEU A 156 -19.25 -9.52 -19.52
CA LEU A 156 -20.10 -8.74 -20.43
C LEU A 156 -19.56 -8.73 -21.87
N LEU A 157 -18.26 -8.55 -22.08
CA LEU A 157 -17.64 -8.59 -23.41
C LEU A 157 -17.48 -10.01 -23.96
N GLY A 158 -17.28 -11.00 -23.10
CA GLY A 158 -17.22 -12.42 -23.49
C GLY A 158 -18.53 -12.95 -24.07
N LYS A 159 -19.64 -12.27 -23.84
CA LYS A 159 -20.95 -12.60 -24.42
C LYS A 159 -21.13 -12.06 -25.85
N SER A 160 -20.39 -11.03 -26.26
CA SER A 160 -20.58 -10.40 -27.59
C SER A 160 -19.96 -11.22 -28.73
N SER A 161 -18.83 -11.91 -28.50
CA SER A 161 -18.14 -12.63 -29.58
C SER A 161 -18.71 -14.02 -29.89
N ARG A 162 -19.66 -14.54 -29.10
CA ARG A 162 -20.34 -15.82 -29.35
C ARG A 162 -21.55 -15.64 -30.28
N ASN A 163 -22.22 -14.49 -30.21
CA ASN A 163 -23.49 -14.29 -30.95
C ASN A 163 -23.27 -14.01 -32.45
N ASP A 164 -22.12 -13.46 -32.83
CA ASP A 164 -21.83 -13.10 -34.24
C ASP A 164 -21.43 -14.32 -35.09
N GLY A 165 -20.84 -15.35 -34.48
CA GLY A 165 -20.49 -16.61 -35.14
C GLY A 165 -21.69 -17.55 -35.33
N GLU A 166 -22.70 -17.46 -34.48
CA GLU A 166 -23.91 -18.30 -34.56
C GLU A 166 -24.90 -17.72 -35.58
N ASN A 167 -25.02 -16.40 -35.66
CA ASN A 167 -25.93 -15.73 -36.60
C ASN A 167 -25.40 -15.70 -38.05
N SER A 168 -24.08 -15.78 -38.27
CA SER A 168 -23.48 -15.86 -39.61
C SER A 168 -23.58 -17.26 -40.23
N VAL A 169 -23.62 -18.32 -39.42
CA VAL A 169 -23.83 -19.70 -39.89
C VAL A 169 -25.29 -19.92 -40.31
N ILE A 170 -26.24 -19.26 -39.65
CA ILE A 170 -27.67 -19.38 -40.01
C ILE A 170 -27.99 -18.63 -41.31
N ILE A 171 -27.37 -17.48 -41.58
CA ILE A 171 -27.65 -16.69 -42.80
C ILE A 171 -26.98 -17.28 -44.06
N SER A 172 -25.93 -18.10 -43.93
CA SER A 172 -25.24 -18.69 -45.09
C SER A 172 -25.85 -20.01 -45.57
N ASN A 173 -26.91 -20.51 -44.91
CA ASN A 173 -27.54 -21.79 -45.20
C ASN A 173 -28.96 -21.66 -45.82
N ASP A 174 -29.39 -20.43 -46.11
CA ASP A 174 -30.58 -20.08 -46.91
C ASP A 174 -30.13 -19.47 -48.26
#